data_AF-A0A7Y4TSL8-F1
#
_entry.id   AF-A0A7Y4TSL8-F1
#
_cell.length_a   1.000
_cell.length_b   1.000
_cell.length_c   1.000
_cell.angle_alpha   90.00
_cell.angle_beta   90.00
_cell.angle_gamma   90.00
#
_symmetry.space_group_name_H-M   'P 1'
#
loop_
_entity.id
_entity.type
_entity.pdbx_description
1 polymer ?
#
loop_
_entity_poly.entity_id
_entity_poly.type
_entity_poly.pdbx_seq_one_letter_code
_entity_poly.pdbx_strand_id
1 'polypeptide(L)' 'MTKNTKTEAIIVRVSPDLKADLQKLADADMRKLSDYVRMQLVKLVNKTTKA' A
#
# COMPACT_ATOMS: atom_id res chain seq x y z
N MET A 1 27.50 -2.72 -4.75
CA MET A 1 26.58 -1.62 -4.40
C MET A 1 25.46 -2.17 -3.53
N THR A 2 25.58 -2.08 -2.20
CA THR A 2 24.54 -2.54 -1.27
C THR A 2 23.38 -1.56 -1.31
N LYS A 3 22.32 -1.92 -2.04
CA LYS A 3 21.05 -1.18 -2.04
C LYS A 3 20.57 -1.09 -0.58
N ASN A 4 20.43 0.10 -0.04
CA ASN A 4 19.95 0.33 1.33
C ASN A 4 18.52 -0.25 1.43
N THR A 5 18.36 -1.40 2.09
CA THR A 5 17.09 -2.15 2.21
C THR A 5 16.17 -1.60 3.30
N LYS A 6 16.43 -0.39 3.79
CA LYS A 6 15.61 0.23 4.84
C LYS A 6 14.34 0.80 4.22
N THR A 7 13.21 0.24 4.61
CA THR A 7 11.88 0.77 4.31
C THR A 7 11.46 1.74 5.40
N GLU A 8 10.93 2.90 5.02
CA GLU A 8 10.35 3.89 5.95
C GLU A 8 8.86 3.64 6.16
N ALA A 9 8.37 3.92 7.37
CA ALA A 9 6.96 3.77 7.71
C ALA A 9 6.18 5.06 7.42
N ILE A 10 5.00 4.93 6.81
CA ILE A 10 4.05 6.04 6.63
C ILE A 10 2.85 5.78 7.55
N ILE A 11 2.53 6.74 8.42
CA ILE A 11 1.33 6.69 9.26
C ILE A 11 0.22 7.47 8.56
N VAL A 12 -0.86 6.77 8.20
CA VAL A 12 -2.03 7.38 7.56
C VAL A 12 -3.25 7.20 8.44
N ARG A 13 -3.95 8.31 8.73
CA ARG A 13 -5.26 8.26 9.39
C ARG A 13 -6.34 8.18 8.32
N VAL A 14 -7.24 7.21 8.46
CA VAL A 14 -8.38 6.98 7.58
C VAL A 14 -9.64 6.80 8.40
N SER A 15 -10.80 6.99 7.80
CA SER A 15 -12.08 6.68 8.45
C SER A 15 -12.19 5.16 8.72
N PRO A 16 -13.00 4.74 9.71
CA PRO A 16 -13.24 3.33 9.98
C PRO A 16 -13.78 2.57 8.77
N ASP A 17 -14.69 3.18 8.01
CA ASP A 17 -15.30 2.58 6.82
C ASP A 17 -14.26 2.32 5.72
N LEU A 18 -13.41 3.31 5.45
CA LEU A 18 -12.34 3.16 4.47
C LEU A 18 -11.35 2.07 4.90
N LYS A 19 -11.03 1.99 6.20
CA LYS A 19 -10.18 0.91 6.71
C LYS A 19 -10.81 -0.46 6.49
N ALA A 20 -12.11 -0.60 6.74
CA ALA A 20 -12.84 -1.85 6.56
C ALA A 20 -12.87 -2.28 5.08
N ASP A 21 -13.11 -1.36 4.17
CA ASP A 21 -13.14 -1.66 2.74
C ASP A 21 -11.74 -2.01 2.20
N LEU A 22 -10.70 -1.30 2.65
CA LEU A 22 -9.32 -1.66 2.33
C LEU A 22 -8.95 -3.04 2.89
N GLN A 23 -9.44 -3.41 4.08
CA GLN A 23 -9.20 -4.73 4.65
C GLN A 23 -9.85 -5.83 3.81
N LYS A 24 -11.12 -5.66 3.40
CA LYS A 24 -11.80 -6.63 2.51
C LYS A 24 -11.03 -6.85 1.21
N LEU A 25 -10.53 -5.77 0.61
CA LEU A 25 -9.74 -5.85 -0.62
C LEU A 25 -8.38 -6.55 -0.40
N ALA A 26 -7.75 -6.32 0.74
CA ALA A 26 -6.50 -7.00 1.12
C ALA A 26 -6.73 -8.50 1.36
N ASP A 27 -7.82 -8.86 2.03
CA ASP A 27 -8.18 -10.25 2.32
C ASP A 27 -8.48 -11.01 1.02
N ALA A 28 -9.20 -10.38 0.07
CA ALA A 28 -9.46 -10.95 -1.26
C ALA A 28 -8.18 -11.18 -2.09
N ASP A 29 -7.11 -10.41 -1.86
CA ASP A 29 -5.78 -10.57 -2.46
C ASP A 29 -4.86 -11.49 -1.61
N MET A 30 -5.39 -12.10 -0.55
CA MET A 30 -4.64 -12.92 0.43
C MET A 30 -3.40 -12.19 1.00
N ARG A 31 -3.55 -10.90 1.31
CA ARG A 31 -2.46 -10.04 1.80
C ARG A 31 -2.82 -9.34 3.09
N LYS A 32 -1.78 -8.92 3.82
CA LYS A 32 -1.92 -7.96 4.90
C LYS A 32 -2.33 -6.60 4.33
N LEU A 33 -3.14 -5.86 5.10
CA LEU A 33 -3.58 -4.51 4.73
C LEU A 33 -2.42 -3.59 4.36
N SER A 34 -1.34 -3.59 5.13
CA SER A 34 -0.14 -2.77 4.86
C SER A 34 0.53 -3.12 3.52
N ASP A 35 0.60 -4.41 3.17
CA ASP A 35 1.20 -4.87 1.93
C ASP A 35 0.32 -4.57 0.73
N TYR A 36 -1.00 -4.73 0.89
CA TYR A 36 -1.98 -4.33 -0.11
C TYR A 36 -1.86 -2.84 -0.41
N VAL A 37 -1.92 -1.98 0.62
CA VAL A 37 -1.82 -0.53 0.46
C VAL A 37 -0.48 -0.13 -0.15
N ARG A 38 0.64 -0.70 0.31
CA ARG A 38 1.97 -0.46 -0.29
C ARG A 38 1.99 -0.78 -1.78
N MET A 39 1.45 -1.93 -2.18
CA MET A 39 1.40 -2.33 -3.59
C MET A 39 0.54 -1.37 -4.41
N GLN A 40 -0.63 -0.95 -3.92
CA GLN A 40 -1.48 -0.01 -4.64
C GLN A 40 -0.80 1.36 -4.79
N LEU A 41 -0.09 1.84 -3.76
CA LEU A 41 0.72 3.06 -3.86
C LEU A 41 1.81 2.95 -4.92
N VAL A 42 2.53 1.82 -4.98
CA VAL A 42 3.54 1.58 -6.03
C VAL A 42 2.91 1.59 -7.42
N LYS A 43 1.75 0.93 -7.60
CA LYS A 43 1.02 0.93 -8.88
C LYS A 43 0.63 2.35 -9.31
N LEU A 44 0.11 3.15 -8.38
CA LEU A 44 -0.27 4.54 -8.64
C LEU A 44 0.94 5.38 -9.06
N VAL A 45 2.02 5.36 -8.28
CA VAL A 45 3.24 6.14 -8.59
C VAL A 45 3.82 5.73 -9.95
N ASN A 46 3.91 4.43 -10.22
CA ASN A 46 4.45 3.92 -11.50
C ASN A 46 3.53 4.22 -12.69
N LYS A 47 2.23 4.35 -12.48
CA LYS A 47 1.28 4.79 -13.51
C LYS A 47 1.45 6.28 -13.81
N THR A 48 1.63 7.10 -12.79
CA THR A 48 1.79 8.56 -12.92
C THR A 48 3.14 8.95 -13.57
N THR A 49 4.20 8.18 -13.36
CA THR A 49 5.54 8.50 -13.91
C THR A 49 5.77 8.02 -15.36
N LYS A 50 4.83 7.28 -15.94
CA LYS A 50 4.90 6.78 -17.33
C LYS A 50 3.99 7.56 -18.30
N ALA A 51 3.43 8.69 -17.87
CA ALA A 51 2.62 9.59 -18.67
C ALA A 51 3.44 10.80 -19.14
#